data_AF-A0A1Z3HRD4-F1
#
_entry.id   AF-A0A1Z3HRD4-F1
#
_cell.length_a   1.000
_cell.length_b   1.000
_cell.length_c   1.000
_cell.angle_alpha   90.00
_cell.angle_beta   90.00
_cell.angle_gamma   90.00
#
_symmetry.space_group_name_H-M   'P 1'
#
loop_
_entity.id
_entity.type
_entity.pdbx_description
1 polymer ?
#
loop_
_entity_poly.entity_id
_entity_poly.type
_entity_poly.pdbx_seq_one_letter_code
_entity_poly.pdbx_strand_id
1 'polypeptide(L)'
;MKDFRLNRGEALCFHNVKLHKSQWFGPVHVAFGRNNVNGEFWAIVSDEPTSLKTFEEYGLRFDIEETFLDEQSNGWNVQQSELRSVCALSRLWFILAVATL
;
A
#
# COMPACT_ATOMS: atom_id res chain seq x y z
N MET A 1 -20.61 15.86 -13.70
CA MET A 1 -19.43 15.03 -13.39
C MET A 1 -19.44 13.89 -14.39
N LYS A 2 -18.32 13.56 -15.05
CA LYS A 2 -18.29 12.39 -15.95
C LYS A 2 -18.18 11.14 -15.09
N ASP A 3 -19.14 10.24 -15.23
CA ASP A 3 -19.06 8.92 -14.60
C ASP A 3 -18.19 8.02 -15.47
N PHE A 4 -17.10 7.52 -14.90
CA PHE A 4 -16.24 6.55 -15.55
C PHE A 4 -16.61 5.17 -15.00
N ARG A 5 -17.04 4.27 -15.90
CA ARG A 5 -17.27 2.86 -15.56
C ARG A 5 -16.13 2.05 -16.14
N LEU A 6 -15.48 1.27 -15.28
CA LEU A 6 -14.45 0.30 -15.65
C LEU A 6 -15.05 -1.11 -15.64
N ASN A 7 -14.96 -1.79 -16.77
CA ASN A 7 -15.14 -3.23 -16.85
C ASN A 7 -13.94 -3.95 -16.23
N ARG A 8 -14.10 -5.25 -15.94
CA ARG A 8 -12.98 -6.07 -15.47
C ARG A 8 -11.83 -6.07 -16.49
N GLY A 9 -10.61 -5.91 -16.01
CA GLY A 9 -9.40 -5.82 -16.82
C GLY A 9 -9.13 -4.42 -17.41
N GLU A 10 -10.03 -3.45 -17.22
CA GLU A 10 -9.80 -2.08 -17.70
C GLU A 10 -9.06 -1.24 -16.67
N ALA A 11 -8.21 -0.34 -17.18
CA ALA A 11 -7.52 0.66 -16.40
C ALA A 11 -7.44 2.00 -17.16
N LEU A 12 -7.41 3.08 -16.39
CA LEU A 12 -7.25 4.46 -16.87
C LEU A 12 -6.17 5.14 -16.06
N CYS A 13 -5.24 5.81 -16.74
CA CYS A 13 -4.21 6.64 -16.12
C CYS A 13 -4.42 8.08 -16.55
N PHE A 14 -4.62 8.97 -15.58
CA PHE A 14 -4.73 10.41 -15.79
C PHE A 14 -3.52 11.11 -15.21
N HIS A 15 -3.05 12.14 -15.89
CA HIS A 15 -1.83 12.86 -15.52
C HIS A 15 -2.10 14.36 -15.39
N ASN A 16 -1.36 14.99 -14.49
CA ASN A 16 -1.45 16.42 -14.21
C ASN A 16 -2.88 16.87 -13.84
N VAL A 17 -3.60 16.02 -13.11
CA VAL A 17 -4.96 16.30 -12.66
C VAL A 17 -4.94 16.99 -11.30
N LYS A 18 -5.96 17.80 -11.03
CA LYS A 18 -6.21 18.36 -9.71
C LYS A 18 -7.40 17.66 -9.08
N LEU A 19 -7.23 17.21 -7.85
CA LEU A 19 -8.29 16.60 -7.06
C LEU A 19 -8.98 17.69 -6.23
N HIS A 20 -10.30 17.64 -6.12
CA HIS A 20 -11.02 18.55 -5.23
C HIS A 20 -12.30 17.88 -4.70
N LYS A 21 -12.61 18.18 -3.44
CA LYS A 21 -13.95 18.01 -2.85
C LYS A 21 -14.45 19.34 -2.26
N SER A 22 -13.53 20.12 -1.69
CA SER A 22 -13.73 21.49 -1.19
C SER A 22 -12.56 22.41 -1.57
N GLN A 23 -11.33 21.95 -1.38
CA GLN A 23 -10.11 22.63 -1.83
C GLN A 23 -9.38 21.80 -2.90
N TRP A 24 -8.67 22.49 -3.79
CA TRP A 24 -7.84 21.88 -4.83
C TRP A 24 -6.53 21.33 -4.27
N PHE A 25 -6.17 20.12 -4.69
CA PHE A 25 -4.89 19.46 -4.42
C PHE A 25 -4.27 18.97 -5.75
N GLY A 26 -2.96 19.11 -5.90
CA GLY A 26 -2.20 18.72 -7.09
C GLY A 26 -1.41 19.86 -7.74
N PRO A 27 -0.83 19.66 -8.95
CA PRO A 27 -1.09 18.54 -9.86
C PRO A 27 -0.58 17.18 -9.36
N VAL A 28 -1.31 16.12 -9.68
CA VAL A 28 -0.95 14.70 -9.40
C VAL A 28 -1.30 13.81 -10.58
N HIS A 29 -0.92 12.53 -10.49
CA HIS A 29 -1.28 11.47 -11.43
C HIS A 29 -2.18 10.45 -10.73
N VAL A 30 -3.16 9.91 -11.45
CA VAL A 30 -4.16 9.00 -10.87
C VAL A 30 -4.33 7.79 -11.76
N ALA A 31 -4.25 6.60 -11.17
CA ALA A 31 -4.54 5.33 -11.82
C ALA A 31 -5.85 4.77 -11.29
N PHE A 32 -6.78 4.44 -12.18
CA PHE A 32 -7.98 3.67 -11.87
C PHE A 32 -7.90 2.32 -12.55
N GLY A 33 -8.26 1.24 -11.86
CA GLY A 33 -8.19 -0.09 -12.42
C GLY A 33 -9.25 -1.00 -11.83
N ARG A 34 -9.71 -1.98 -12.62
CA ARG A 34 -10.56 -3.04 -12.11
C ARG A 34 -9.94 -4.40 -12.41
N ASN A 35 -9.53 -5.12 -11.38
CA ASN A 35 -8.84 -6.39 -11.50
C ASN A 35 -9.68 -7.40 -12.28
N ASN A 36 -9.05 -8.13 -13.20
CA ASN A 36 -9.75 -9.05 -14.10
C ASN A 36 -10.21 -10.35 -13.40
N VAL A 37 -9.52 -10.75 -12.33
CA VAL A 37 -9.75 -12.00 -11.59
C VAL A 37 -10.84 -11.80 -10.53
N ASN A 38 -10.58 -10.94 -9.54
CA ASN A 38 -11.47 -10.76 -8.39
C ASN A 38 -12.48 -9.62 -8.59
N GLY A 39 -12.31 -8.78 -9.63
CA GLY A 39 -13.19 -7.65 -9.92
C GLY A 39 -13.02 -6.43 -9.01
N GLU A 40 -11.99 -6.45 -8.15
CA GLU A 40 -11.66 -5.40 -7.20
C GLU A 40 -11.29 -4.10 -7.93
N PHE A 41 -11.75 -2.97 -7.38
CA PHE A 41 -11.52 -1.65 -7.95
C PHE A 41 -10.43 -0.93 -7.16
N TRP A 42 -9.42 -0.44 -7.87
CA TRP A 42 -8.33 0.34 -7.30
C TRP A 42 -8.34 1.75 -7.86
N ALA A 43 -8.07 2.71 -6.96
CA ALA A 43 -7.83 4.11 -7.28
C ALA A 43 -6.55 4.55 -6.55
N ILE A 44 -5.49 4.77 -7.31
CA ILE A 44 -4.15 5.11 -6.79
C ILE A 44 -3.86 6.56 -7.19
N VAL A 45 -3.42 7.37 -6.22
CA VAL A 45 -2.93 8.73 -6.45
C VAL A 45 -1.42 8.72 -6.26
N SER A 46 -0.68 9.31 -7.18
CA SER A 46 0.78 9.39 -7.16
C SER A 46 1.26 10.79 -7.53
N ASP A 47 2.36 11.23 -6.94
CA ASP A 47 3.14 12.38 -7.37
C ASP A 47 4.06 12.04 -8.57
N GLU A 48 4.23 10.77 -8.91
CA GLU A 48 4.90 10.29 -10.11
C GLU A 48 3.92 9.86 -11.23
N PRO A 49 4.31 9.91 -12.52
CA PRO A 49 3.48 9.45 -13.63
C PRO A 49 3.03 7.99 -13.47
N THR A 50 1.71 7.77 -13.44
CA THR A 50 1.13 6.44 -13.28
C THR A 50 1.12 5.61 -14.56
N SER A 51 1.22 4.30 -14.44
CA SER A 51 1.05 3.37 -15.57
C SER A 51 0.39 2.08 -15.10
N LEU A 52 0.27 1.08 -15.97
CA LEU A 52 -0.15 -0.27 -15.54
C LEU A 52 0.80 -0.86 -14.49
N LYS A 53 2.10 -0.51 -14.53
CA LYS A 53 3.09 -0.93 -13.54
C LYS A 53 2.79 -0.40 -12.15
N THR A 54 2.12 0.76 -12.04
CA THR A 54 1.75 1.34 -10.74
C THR A 54 0.85 0.41 -9.92
N PHE A 55 0.01 -0.40 -10.57
CA PHE A 55 -0.82 -1.39 -9.86
C PHE A 55 0.04 -2.53 -9.32
N GLU A 56 1.04 -2.99 -10.06
CA GLU A 56 1.98 -4.00 -9.57
C GLU A 56 2.78 -3.45 -8.37
N GLU A 57 3.39 -2.28 -8.53
CA GLU A 57 4.19 -1.62 -7.48
C GLU A 57 3.37 -1.33 -6.21
N TYR A 58 2.15 -0.82 -6.36
CA TYR A 58 1.27 -0.59 -5.22
C TYR A 58 0.76 -1.89 -4.60
N GLY A 59 0.65 -2.96 -5.38
CA GLY A 59 0.32 -4.30 -4.89
C GLY A 59 1.36 -4.84 -3.91
N LEU A 60 2.64 -4.48 -4.08
CA LEU A 60 3.71 -4.86 -3.15
C LEU A 60 3.54 -4.25 -1.74
N ARG A 61 2.64 -3.26 -1.56
CA ARG A 61 2.29 -2.74 -0.23
C ARG A 61 1.83 -3.86 0.73
N PHE A 62 1.22 -4.91 0.20
CA PHE A 62 0.74 -6.03 1.01
C PHE A 62 1.88 -6.88 1.60
N ASP A 63 3.10 -6.82 1.05
CA ASP A 63 4.26 -7.55 1.59
C ASP A 63 4.64 -7.05 3.01
N ILE A 64 4.34 -5.77 3.31
CA ILE A 64 4.50 -5.22 4.67
C ILE A 64 3.56 -5.90 5.66
N GLU A 65 2.36 -6.30 5.23
CA GLU A 65 1.38 -6.97 6.11
C GLU A 65 1.86 -8.38 6.53
N GLU A 66 2.60 -9.07 5.67
CA GLU A 66 3.26 -10.34 6.01
C GLU A 66 4.32 -10.15 7.10
N THR A 67 5.13 -9.09 6.99
CA THR A 67 6.13 -8.75 8.02
C THR A 67 5.46 -8.51 9.38
N PHE A 68 4.34 -7.77 9.43
CA PHE A 68 3.59 -7.59 10.67
C PHE A 68 3.08 -8.90 11.28
N LEU A 69 2.64 -9.86 10.46
CA LEU A 69 2.17 -11.17 10.92
C LEU A 69 3.31 -12.02 11.49
N ASP A 70 4.46 -12.02 10.81
CA ASP A 70 5.65 -12.76 11.23
C ASP A 70 6.21 -12.26 12.56
N GLU A 71 6.27 -10.95 12.73
CA GLU A 71 6.76 -10.33 13.95
C GLU A 71 5.80 -10.54 15.14
N GLN A 72 4.50 -10.40 14.92
CA GLN A 72 3.51 -10.51 16.01
C GLN A 72 3.30 -11.94 16.49
N SER A 73 3.06 -12.88 15.57
CA SER A 73 2.47 -14.17 15.94
C SER A 73 2.98 -15.39 15.16
N ASN A 74 3.48 -15.23 13.93
CA ASN A 74 3.81 -16.37 13.08
C ASN A 74 5.27 -16.84 13.22
N GLY A 75 6.24 -15.93 13.07
CA GLY A 75 7.67 -16.27 13.13
C GLY A 75 8.30 -16.07 14.50
N TRP A 76 8.21 -14.85 15.03
CA TRP A 76 8.95 -14.43 16.24
C TRP A 76 8.07 -14.35 17.49
N ASN A 77 6.76 -14.22 17.29
CA ASN A 77 5.76 -14.23 18.35
C ASN A 77 6.08 -13.23 19.48
N VAL A 78 6.54 -12.02 19.11
CA VAL A 78 7.11 -11.03 20.04
C VAL A 78 6.11 -10.67 21.15
N GLN A 79 4.82 -10.72 20.88
CA GLN A 79 3.76 -10.46 21.86
C GLN A 79 3.76 -11.48 23.02
N GLN A 80 4.24 -12.70 22.79
CA GLN A 80 4.36 -13.76 23.80
C GLN A 80 5.74 -13.82 24.47
N SER A 81 6.68 -12.94 24.11
CA SER A 81 8.05 -12.92 24.69
C SER A 81 8.12 -12.54 26.18
N GLU A 82 7.00 -12.11 26.77
CA GLU A 82 6.88 -11.59 28.14
C GLU A 82 7.80 -10.41 28.49
N LEU A 83 8.50 -9.81 27.52
CA LEU A 83 9.35 -8.65 27.73
C LEU A 83 8.51 -7.46 28.24
N ARG A 84 8.92 -6.90 29.38
CA ARG A 84 8.26 -5.72 30.01
C ARG A 84 9.12 -4.47 30.01
N SER A 85 10.37 -4.56 29.56
CA SER A 85 11.28 -3.42 29.44
C SER A 85 11.15 -2.77 28.07
N VAL A 86 10.74 -1.50 28.04
CA VAL A 86 10.65 -0.71 26.79
C VAL A 86 11.98 -0.71 26.05
N CYS A 87 13.10 -0.48 26.75
CA CYS A 87 14.42 -0.48 26.13
C CYS A 87 14.81 -1.85 25.56
N ALA A 88 14.43 -2.95 26.21
CA ALA A 88 14.71 -4.29 25.69
C ALA A 88 13.88 -4.56 24.42
N LEU A 89 12.60 -4.18 24.43
CA LEU A 89 11.71 -4.35 23.29
C LEU A 89 12.18 -3.51 22.08
N SER A 90 12.55 -2.25 22.27
CA SER A 90 13.07 -1.41 21.20
C SER A 90 14.36 -1.96 20.58
N ARG A 91 15.28 -2.52 21.39
CA ARG A 91 16.50 -3.15 20.87
C ARG A 91 16.21 -4.43 20.10
N LEU A 92 15.29 -5.27 20.59
CA LEU A 92 14.87 -6.48 19.90
C LEU A 92 14.27 -6.14 18.53
N TRP A 93 13.35 -5.16 18.48
CA TRP A 93 12.75 -4.69 17.23
C TRP A 93 13.79 -4.20 16.22
N PHE A 94 14.77 -3.43 16.68
CA PHE A 94 15.86 -2.99 15.81
C PHE A 94 16.66 -4.18 15.25
N ILE A 95 16.99 -5.17 16.08
CA ILE A 95 17.72 -6.36 15.63
C ILE A 95 16.88 -7.15 14.62
N LEU A 96 15.59 -7.37 14.89
CA LEU A 96 14.69 -8.09 13.97
C LEU A 96 14.61 -7.36 12.63
N ALA A 97 14.37 -6.04 12.64
CA ALA A 97 14.30 -5.24 11.43
C ALA A 97 15.59 -5.31 10.59
N VAL A 98 16.77 -5.31 11.22
CA VAL A 98 18.05 -5.44 10.49
C VAL A 98 18.28 -6.86 9.99
N ALA A 99 17.85 -7.88 10.74
CA ALA A 99 18.06 -9.28 10.38
C ALA A 99 17.16 -9.77 9.23
N THR A 100 16.05 -9.08 8.96
CA THR A 100 15.06 -9.43 7.93
C THR A 100 15.00 -8.45 6.75
N LEU A 101 16.00 -7.57 6.63
CA LEU A 101 16.17 -6.61 5.53
C LEU A 101 16.84 -7.21 4.29
#